data_AF-A0A6M3KBD9-F1
#
_entry.id   AF-A0A6M3KBD9-F1
#
_cell.length_a   1.000
_cell.length_b   1.000
_cell.length_c   1.000
_cell.angle_alpha   90.00
_cell.angle_beta   90.00
_cell.angle_gamma   90.00
#
_symmetry.space_group_name_H-M   'P 1'
#
loop_
_entity.id
_entity.type
_entity.pdbx_description
1 polymer ?
#
loop_
_entity_poly.entity_id
_entity_poly.type
_entity_poly.pdbx_seq_one_letter_code
_entity_poly.pdbx_strand_id
1 'polypeptide(L)'
;MTNEQILKKAIEKAVKNGWKNGAILLELINDGKKYDVDAVSKARVIFSHDFAKAFFPKVGCVNPKDETTHNFWQYHLQQMVLCEEPLKYLEKFL
;
A
#
# COMPACT_ATOMS: atom_id res chain seq x y z
N MET A 1 8.29 -13.76 -0.02
CA MET A 1 8.08 -13.42 1.41
C MET A 1 6.77 -14.05 1.89
N THR A 2 6.51 -14.18 3.20
CA THR A 2 5.17 -14.57 3.69
C THR A 2 4.18 -13.41 3.52
N ASN A 3 2.88 -13.71 3.48
CA ASN A 3 1.83 -12.66 3.37
C ASN A 3 1.94 -11.62 4.49
N GLU A 4 2.30 -12.04 5.71
CA GLU A 4 2.51 -11.15 6.85
C GLU A 4 3.72 -10.25 6.66
N GLN A 5 4.83 -10.79 6.16
CA GLN A 5 6.04 -10.02 5.85
C GLN A 5 5.79 -9.01 4.73
N ILE A 6 5.07 -9.40 3.68
CA ILE A 6 4.68 -8.53 2.57
C ILE A 6 3.83 -7.38 3.10
N LEU A 7 2.79 -7.68 3.86
CA LEU A 7 1.88 -6.68 4.41
C LEU A 7 2.64 -5.69 5.32
N LYS A 8 3.48 -6.19 6.22
CA LYS A 8 4.31 -5.36 7.10
C LYS A 8 5.19 -4.40 6.31
N LYS A 9 5.97 -4.91 5.35
CA LYS A 9 6.84 -4.09 4.51
C LYS A 9 6.06 -3.08 3.66
N ALA A 10 4.86 -3.44 3.21
CA ALA A 10 4.01 -2.55 2.46
C ALA A 10 3.50 -1.37 3.30
N ILE A 11 3.08 -1.66 4.55
CA ILE A 11 2.71 -0.64 5.53
C ILE A 11 3.92 0.25 5.84
N GLU A 12 5.09 -0.31 6.10
CA GLU A 12 6.33 0.44 6.36
C GLU A 12 6.66 1.43 5.23
N LYS A 13 6.60 0.94 3.98
CA LYS A 13 6.82 1.79 2.79
C LYS A 13 5.79 2.90 2.69
N ALA A 14 4.50 2.59 2.86
CA ALA A 14 3.44 3.59 2.81
C ALA A 14 3.58 4.64 3.93
N VAL A 15 3.94 4.23 5.15
CA VAL A 15 4.21 5.14 6.28
C VAL A 15 5.38 6.06 5.97
N LYS A 16 6.48 5.52 5.44
CA LYS A 16 7.65 6.32 5.00
C LYS A 16 7.27 7.37 3.94
N ASN A 17 6.26 7.08 3.13
CA ASN A 17 5.74 7.97 2.10
C ASN A 17 4.57 8.86 2.58
N GLY A 18 4.31 8.93 3.89
CA GLY A 18 3.37 9.89 4.48
C GLY A 18 2.00 9.33 4.86
N TRP A 19 1.80 8.02 4.89
CA TRP A 19 0.55 7.42 5.35
C TRP A 19 0.40 7.50 6.88
N LYS A 20 -0.25 8.57 7.36
CA LYS A 20 -0.39 8.89 8.79
C LYS A 20 -1.07 7.77 9.60
N ASN A 21 -2.16 7.20 9.09
CA ASN A 21 -2.91 6.14 9.78
C ASN A 21 -2.12 4.81 9.84
N GLY A 22 -1.15 4.61 8.95
CA GLY A 22 -0.31 3.42 8.92
C GLY A 22 0.67 3.32 10.10
N ALA A 23 1.05 4.45 10.70
CA ALA A 23 2.03 4.47 11.79
C ALA A 23 1.48 3.74 13.03
N ILE A 24 0.24 4.03 13.41
CA ILE A 24 -0.47 3.37 14.52
C ILE A 24 -0.57 1.87 14.25
N LEU A 25 -0.93 1.48 13.03
CA LEU A 25 -1.03 0.07 12.63
C LEU A 25 0.32 -0.64 12.71
N LEU A 26 1.40 0.01 12.30
CA LEU A 26 2.76 -0.53 12.34
C LEU A 26 3.26 -0.73 13.77
N GLU A 27 2.98 0.21 14.68
CA GLU A 27 3.29 0.09 16.11
C GLU A 27 2.59 -1.12 16.73
N LEU A 28 1.29 -1.29 16.44
CA LEU A 28 0.52 -2.44 16.92
C LEU A 28 1.08 -3.78 16.42
N ILE A 29 1.48 -3.85 15.15
CA ILE A 29 2.13 -5.03 14.56
C ILE A 29 3.48 -5.33 15.25
N ASN A 30 4.26 -4.29 15.56
CA ASN A 30 5.59 -4.44 16.18
C ASN A 30 5.52 -4.82 17.66
N ASP A 31 4.49 -4.36 18.39
CA ASP A 31 4.22 -4.71 19.80
C ASP A 31 3.87 -6.20 20.00
N GLY A 32 3.80 -7.00 18.92
CA GLY A 32 3.33 -8.38 18.96
C GLY A 32 1.85 -8.51 19.28
N LYS A 33 1.15 -7.37 19.44
CA LYS A 33 -0.31 -7.33 19.50
C LYS A 33 -0.79 -7.75 18.13
N LYS A 34 -1.29 -8.99 18.03
CA LYS A 34 -2.13 -9.37 16.91
C LYS A 34 -3.34 -8.46 16.95
N TYR A 35 -3.28 -7.39 16.17
CA TYR A 35 -4.49 -6.83 15.64
C TYR A 35 -5.16 -8.01 14.94
N ASP A 36 -6.37 -8.36 15.36
CA ASP A 36 -7.16 -9.38 14.67
C ASP A 36 -7.60 -8.74 13.35
N VAL A 37 -6.61 -8.56 12.46
CA VAL A 37 -6.82 -8.09 11.11
C VAL A 37 -7.40 -9.30 10.41
N ASP A 38 -8.68 -9.55 10.66
CA ASP A 38 -9.46 -10.48 9.87
C ASP A 38 -9.28 -10.15 8.38
N ALA A 39 -9.64 -11.08 7.49
CA ALA A 39 -9.48 -10.86 6.05
C ALA A 39 -10.14 -9.54 5.59
N VAL A 40 -11.22 -9.13 6.26
CA VAL A 40 -11.93 -7.86 6.05
C VAL A 40 -11.06 -6.65 6.39
N SER A 41 -10.36 -6.67 7.52
CA SER A 41 -9.48 -5.58 7.94
C SER A 41 -8.21 -5.51 7.09
N LYS A 42 -7.69 -6.64 6.58
CA LYS A 42 -6.53 -6.66 5.68
C LYS A 42 -6.89 -6.04 4.34
N ALA A 43 -8.05 -6.43 3.81
CA ALA A 43 -8.61 -5.84 2.59
C ALA A 43 -8.86 -4.33 2.77
N ARG A 44 -9.43 -3.89 3.90
CA ARG A 44 -9.64 -2.47 4.20
C ARG A 44 -8.34 -1.67 4.17
N VAL A 45 -7.24 -2.24 4.64
CA VAL A 45 -5.93 -1.59 4.60
C VAL A 45 -5.42 -1.45 3.16
N ILE A 46 -5.25 -2.58 2.46
CA ILE A 46 -4.54 -2.58 1.17
C ILE A 46 -5.36 -1.99 0.01
N PHE A 47 -6.69 -1.95 0.15
CA PHE A 47 -7.59 -1.33 -0.82
C PHE A 47 -8.01 0.09 -0.44
N SER A 48 -7.48 0.66 0.65
CA SER A 48 -7.76 2.06 0.98
C SER A 48 -7.06 3.01 0.03
N HIS A 49 -7.76 4.10 -0.30
CA HIS A 49 -7.25 5.19 -1.13
C HIS A 49 -5.96 5.79 -0.53
N ASP A 50 -5.94 6.03 0.77
CA ASP A 50 -4.78 6.65 1.45
C ASP A 50 -3.56 5.74 1.41
N PHE A 51 -3.73 4.43 1.64
CA PHE A 51 -2.66 3.47 1.48
C PHE A 51 -2.12 3.45 0.04
N ALA A 52 -3.01 3.33 -0.96
CA ALA A 52 -2.60 3.25 -2.35
C ALA A 52 -1.81 4.50 -2.80
N LYS A 53 -2.25 5.69 -2.42
CA LYS A 53 -1.55 6.96 -2.69
C LYS A 53 -0.15 7.00 -2.10
N ALA A 54 0.00 6.52 -0.86
CA ALA A 54 1.28 6.53 -0.18
C ALA A 54 2.21 5.41 -0.67
N PHE A 55 1.66 4.22 -0.97
CA PHE A 55 2.45 3.08 -1.42
C PHE A 55 2.91 3.22 -2.88
N PHE A 56 2.06 3.78 -3.75
CA PHE A 56 2.34 4.08 -5.15
C PHE A 56 2.42 5.61 -5.36
N PRO A 57 3.45 6.29 -4.81
CA PRO A 57 3.56 7.73 -4.94
C PRO A 57 3.77 8.13 -6.41
N LYS A 58 3.52 9.41 -6.70
CA LYS A 58 3.75 10.00 -8.02
C LYS A 58 5.13 9.63 -8.55
N VAL A 59 5.17 8.86 -9.63
CA VAL A 59 6.39 8.74 -10.42
C VAL A 59 6.48 10.02 -11.23
N GLY A 60 7.51 10.82 -10.99
CA GLY A 60 7.74 12.07 -11.69
C GLY A 60 8.17 11.84 -13.13
N CYS A 61 7.34 11.22 -13.96
CA CYS A 61 7.46 11.41 -15.40
C CYS A 61 6.75 12.74 -15.72
N VAL A 62 7.54 13.81 -15.70
CA VAL A 62 7.13 15.08 -16.32
C VAL A 62 6.96 14.77 -17.81
N ASN A 63 5.73 14.85 -18.30
CA ASN A 63 5.54 14.88 -19.74
C ASN A 63 6.03 16.28 -20.16
N PRO A 64 7.05 16.44 -21.01
CA PRO A 64 7.60 17.78 -21.31
C PRO A 64 6.58 18.75 -21.92
N LYS A 65 5.44 18.22 -22.38
CA LYS A 65 4.32 18.96 -22.98
C LYS A 65 3.12 19.14 -22.05
N ASP A 66 3.02 18.35 -20.97
CA ASP A 66 1.94 18.43 -20.00
C ASP A 66 2.53 18.43 -18.57
N GLU A 67 2.43 19.57 -17.87
CA GLU A 67 2.81 19.71 -16.45
C GLU A 67 1.96 18.84 -15.49
N THR A 68 1.18 17.89 -16.02
CA THR A 68 0.34 16.98 -15.23
C THR A 68 1.15 15.75 -14.81
N THR A 69 1.53 15.71 -13.54
CA THR A 69 1.99 14.48 -12.88
C THR A 69 0.87 13.44 -12.87
N HIS A 70 1.05 12.33 -13.59
CA HIS A 70 0.07 11.24 -13.60
C HIS A 70 0.18 10.42 -12.31
N ASN A 71 -0.95 10.31 -11.61
CA ASN A 71 -1.08 9.53 -10.39
C ASN A 71 -1.32 8.04 -10.73
N PHE A 72 -0.26 7.22 -10.75
CA PHE A 72 -0.39 5.79 -11.07
C PHE A 72 -1.06 4.95 -9.97
N TRP A 73 -1.28 5.50 -8.77
CA TRP A 73 -1.92 4.75 -7.68
C TRP A 73 -3.30 4.23 -8.04
N GLN A 74 -4.07 4.95 -8.86
CA GLN A 74 -5.41 4.51 -9.31
C GLN A 74 -5.32 3.24 -10.16
N TYR A 75 -4.37 3.22 -11.09
CA TYR A 75 -4.09 2.06 -11.92
C TYR A 75 -3.68 0.85 -11.06
N HIS A 76 -2.72 1.04 -10.15
CA HIS A 76 -2.26 -0.05 -9.31
C HIS A 76 -3.34 -0.56 -8.34
N LEU A 77 -4.17 0.33 -7.81
CA LEU A 77 -5.31 -0.07 -6.99
C LEU A 77 -6.31 -0.92 -7.79
N GLN A 78 -6.61 -0.53 -9.03
CA GLN A 78 -7.45 -1.34 -9.93
C GLN A 78 -6.83 -2.71 -10.22
N GLN A 79 -5.52 -2.76 -10.49
CA GLN A 79 -4.81 -4.03 -10.70
C GLN A 79 -4.86 -4.93 -9.47
N MET A 80 -4.75 -4.37 -8.26
CA MET A 80 -4.89 -5.14 -7.03
C MET A 80 -6.30 -5.71 -6.85
N VAL A 81 -7.35 -4.99 -7.24
CA VAL A 81 -8.75 -5.48 -7.16
C VAL A 81 -8.99 -6.63 -8.13
N LEU A 82 -8.35 -6.60 -9.31
CA LEU A 82 -8.49 -7.64 -10.34
C LEU A 82 -7.57 -8.84 -10.12
N CYS A 83 -6.51 -8.70 -9.31
CA CYS A 83 -5.54 -9.75 -9.06
C CYS A 83 -6.08 -10.77 -8.05
N GLU A 84 -5.95 -12.07 -8.35
CA GLU A 84 -6.32 -13.15 -7.42
C GLU A 84 -5.52 -13.09 -6.11
N GLU A 85 -4.26 -12.67 -6.18
CA GLU A 85 -3.36 -12.57 -5.04
C GLU A 85 -2.83 -11.13 -4.86
N PRO A 86 -3.63 -10.19 -4.31
CA PRO A 86 -3.25 -8.78 -4.22
C PRO A 86 -2.01 -8.51 -3.35
N LEU A 87 -1.75 -9.34 -2.34
CA LEU A 87 -0.51 -9.24 -1.55
C LEU A 87 0.73 -9.61 -2.40
N LYS A 88 0.65 -10.66 -3.23
CA LYS A 88 1.73 -10.99 -4.18
C LYS A 88 1.94 -9.88 -5.20
N TYR A 89 0.88 -9.17 -5.59
CA TYR A 89 1.00 -8.00 -6.44
C TYR A 89 1.84 -6.89 -5.77
N LEU A 90 1.58 -6.59 -4.49
CA LEU A 90 2.35 -5.60 -3.72
C LEU A 90 3.83 -5.97 -3.60
N GLU A 91 4.15 -7.28 -3.46
CA GLU A 91 5.53 -7.78 -3.37
C GLU A 91 6.41 -7.34 -4.54
N LYS A 92 5.84 -7.08 -5.73
CA LYS A 92 6.58 -6.60 -6.91
C LYS A 92 7.13 -5.17 -6.76
N PHE A 93 6.67 -4.43 -5.75
CA PHE A 93 6.99 -3.02 -5.52
C PHE A 93 7.64 -2.76 -4.16
N LEU A 94 7.99 -3.82 -3.42
CA LEU A 94 8.72 -3.76 -2.15
C LEU A 94 10.23 -3.85 -2.38
#